data_AF-A0A1W9TEG4-F1
#
_entry.id   AF-A0A1W9TEG4-F1
#
_cell.length_a   1.000
_cell.length_b   1.000
_cell.length_c   1.000
_cell.angle_alpha   90.00
_cell.angle_beta   90.00
_cell.angle_gamma   90.00
#
_symmetry.space_group_name_H-M   'P 1'
#
loop_
_entity.id
_entity.type
_entity.pdbx_description
1 polymer ?
#
loop_
_entity_poly.entity_id
_entity_poly.type
_entity_poly.pdbx_seq_one_letter_code
_entity_poly.pdbx_strand_id
1 'polypeptide(L)'
;MKICLDRRKRRPVVLLLMAILLFGFATVALSSTEGGDHAQAHESKGWVVTDTYRVMNFTVLALALFFLLRKPLAKGLSDRTTGIRDQLSDLEARKKEAEAQLAAYNEKLAQLDQEAEQLVAEYVRQGNETRERILKEAEKAAEKLEIQALRNIEHEFKTAKAKLKEDILEKALVKAEEIIQERITAKDQDRLVDEYLEKVVA
;
A
#
# COMPACT_ATOMS: atom_id res chain seq x y z
N MET A 1 -20.70 41.14 -18.31
CA MET A 1 -20.32 41.41 -19.72
C MET A 1 -20.84 40.28 -20.63
N LYS A 2 -22.15 40.23 -20.94
CA LYS A 2 -22.77 39.14 -21.74
C LYS A 2 -23.88 39.66 -22.69
N ILE A 3 -23.63 40.76 -23.41
CA ILE A 3 -24.63 41.35 -24.33
C ILE A 3 -24.22 41.29 -25.83
N CYS A 4 -22.98 40.93 -26.18
CA CYS A 4 -22.49 41.21 -27.55
C CYS A 4 -22.48 40.06 -28.59
N LEU A 5 -23.12 38.91 -28.37
CA LEU A 5 -22.92 37.74 -29.27
C LEU A 5 -24.16 37.19 -30.02
N ASP A 6 -25.28 37.91 -30.06
CA ASP A 6 -26.48 37.43 -30.80
C ASP A 6 -26.61 37.98 -32.24
N ARG A 7 -25.76 38.94 -32.67
CA ARG A 7 -25.81 39.48 -34.05
C ARG A 7 -25.24 38.54 -35.12
N ARG A 8 -24.29 37.66 -34.78
CA ARG A 8 -23.59 36.80 -35.77
C ARG A 8 -24.45 35.62 -36.23
N LYS A 9 -25.28 35.02 -35.36
CA LYS A 9 -26.17 33.90 -35.70
C LYS A 9 -27.40 34.31 -36.51
N ARG A 10 -27.80 35.59 -36.48
CA ARG A 10 -28.91 36.12 -37.29
C ARG A 10 -28.52 36.32 -38.76
N ARG A 11 -27.25 36.53 -39.08
CA ARG A 11 -26.79 36.76 -40.47
C ARG A 11 -27.00 35.58 -41.42
N PRO A 12 -26.57 34.33 -41.12
CA PRO A 12 -26.81 33.21 -42.03
C PRO A 12 -28.29 32.85 -42.08
N VAL A 13 -29.03 33.05 -40.99
CA VAL A 13 -30.47 32.77 -40.89
C VAL A 13 -31.31 33.79 -41.67
N VAL A 14 -30.93 35.07 -41.66
CA VAL A 14 -31.54 36.11 -42.49
C VAL A 14 -31.20 35.89 -43.97
N LEU A 15 -30.00 35.41 -44.29
CA LEU A 15 -29.64 35.03 -45.66
C LEU A 15 -30.43 33.80 -46.14
N LEU A 16 -30.67 32.81 -45.28
CA LEU A 16 -31.47 31.63 -45.59
C LEU A 16 -32.96 31.97 -45.69
N LEU A 17 -33.46 32.87 -44.86
CA LEU A 17 -34.82 33.44 -44.98
C LEU A 17 -34.97 34.27 -46.26
N MET A 18 -34.01 35.13 -46.59
CA MET A 18 -33.99 35.86 -47.86
C MET A 18 -33.89 34.92 -49.05
N ALA A 19 -33.11 33.84 -48.94
CA ALA A 19 -33.01 32.82 -49.97
C ALA A 19 -34.32 32.04 -50.10
N ILE A 20 -35.01 31.67 -49.02
CA ILE A 20 -36.33 31.01 -49.06
C ILE A 20 -37.42 31.97 -49.56
N LEU A 21 -37.34 33.27 -49.24
CA LEU A 21 -38.24 34.29 -49.79
C LEU A 21 -37.99 34.50 -51.28
N LEU A 22 -36.72 34.57 -51.70
CA LEU A 22 -36.32 34.66 -53.11
C LEU A 22 -36.68 33.40 -53.89
N PHE A 23 -36.49 32.21 -53.30
CA PHE A 23 -36.84 30.93 -53.92
C PHE A 23 -38.34 30.71 -53.92
N GLY A 24 -39.08 31.14 -52.89
CA GLY A 24 -40.54 31.13 -52.85
C GLY A 24 -41.14 32.09 -53.88
N PHE A 25 -40.51 33.22 -54.14
CA PHE A 25 -40.84 34.09 -55.27
C PHE A 25 -40.48 33.45 -56.61
N ALA A 26 -39.36 32.74 -56.72
CA ALA A 26 -38.92 32.09 -57.95
C ALA A 26 -39.70 30.81 -58.29
N THR A 27 -40.17 30.04 -57.30
CA THR A 27 -41.00 28.85 -57.52
C THR A 27 -42.41 29.22 -57.91
N VAL A 28 -42.96 30.33 -57.41
CA VAL A 28 -44.21 30.90 -57.95
C VAL A 28 -44.05 31.34 -59.41
N ALA A 29 -42.86 31.76 -59.82
CA ALA A 29 -42.57 32.10 -61.21
C ALA A 29 -42.38 30.89 -62.14
N LEU A 30 -42.17 29.68 -61.61
CA LEU A 30 -41.90 28.47 -62.41
C LEU A 30 -42.91 27.33 -62.23
N SER A 31 -43.80 27.40 -61.23
CA SER A 31 -44.78 26.35 -60.90
C SER A 31 -46.16 26.57 -61.52
N SER A 32 -46.22 27.12 -62.73
CA SER A 32 -47.42 27.00 -63.57
C SER A 32 -47.36 25.69 -64.37
N THR A 33 -47.15 24.54 -63.71
CA THR A 33 -47.33 23.22 -64.35
C THR A 33 -47.92 22.22 -63.35
N GLU A 34 -49.24 22.07 -63.46
CA GLU A 34 -50.08 20.90 -63.16
C GLU A 34 -50.44 20.55 -61.71
N GLY A 35 -51.73 20.77 -61.41
CA GLY A 35 -52.42 20.22 -60.24
C GLY A 35 -53.83 20.79 -60.02
N GLY A 36 -54.66 20.89 -61.06
CA GLY A 36 -56.10 21.16 -60.95
C GLY A 36 -56.62 22.33 -61.80
N ASP A 37 -57.01 21.99 -63.04
CA ASP A 37 -57.96 22.67 -63.93
C ASP A 37 -57.83 24.19 -64.10
N HIS A 38 -57.12 24.58 -65.16
CA HIS A 38 -57.68 25.27 -66.33
C HIS A 38 -56.54 25.79 -67.21
N ALA A 39 -56.57 25.36 -68.46
CA ALA A 39 -55.71 25.83 -69.54
C ALA A 39 -55.80 27.35 -69.72
N GLN A 40 -54.66 28.02 -69.92
CA GLN A 40 -54.41 28.80 -71.14
C GLN A 40 -53.02 29.44 -71.16
N ALA A 41 -52.56 29.59 -72.40
CA ALA A 41 -51.27 30.02 -72.86
C ALA A 41 -50.87 31.44 -72.44
N HIS A 42 -49.55 31.63 -72.42
CA HIS A 42 -48.81 32.89 -72.63
C HIS A 42 -49.65 34.14 -72.90
N GLU A 43 -49.88 34.87 -71.83
CA GLU A 43 -50.08 36.31 -71.86
C GLU A 43 -49.33 36.84 -70.64
N SER A 44 -48.59 37.94 -70.77
CA SER A 44 -47.90 38.61 -69.66
C SER A 44 -48.93 39.20 -68.71
N LYS A 45 -49.64 38.35 -67.99
CA LYS A 45 -50.68 38.72 -67.06
C LYS A 45 -49.97 39.07 -65.77
N GLY A 46 -49.75 40.37 -65.61
CA GLY A 46 -49.16 40.94 -64.41
C GLY A 46 -49.85 40.39 -63.16
N TRP A 47 -49.04 40.27 -62.11
CA TRP A 47 -49.40 39.90 -60.74
C TRP A 47 -50.90 39.85 -60.47
N VAL A 48 -51.48 38.64 -60.49
CA VAL A 48 -52.90 38.48 -60.17
C VAL A 48 -53.07 38.45 -58.65
N VAL A 49 -54.19 39.00 -58.17
CA VAL A 49 -54.49 39.15 -56.74
C VAL A 49 -54.36 37.81 -55.98
N THR A 50 -54.66 36.68 -56.64
CA THR A 50 -54.55 35.32 -56.08
C THR A 50 -53.13 34.90 -55.70
N ASP A 51 -52.10 35.35 -56.42
CA ASP A 51 -50.70 35.05 -56.08
C ASP A 51 -50.22 35.84 -54.87
N THR A 52 -50.71 37.08 -54.70
CA THR A 52 -50.52 37.87 -53.46
C THR A 52 -50.98 37.11 -52.23
N TYR A 53 -52.17 36.51 -52.29
CA TYR A 53 -52.73 35.77 -51.16
C TYR A 53 -51.93 34.49 -50.85
N ARG A 54 -51.43 33.77 -51.86
CA ARG A 54 -50.58 32.59 -51.69
C ARG A 54 -49.23 32.96 -51.05
N VAL A 55 -48.57 34.00 -51.56
CA VAL A 55 -47.28 34.48 -51.03
C VAL A 55 -47.45 35.05 -49.61
N MET A 56 -48.54 35.78 -49.35
CA MET A 56 -48.86 36.29 -48.01
C MET A 56 -49.10 35.15 -47.01
N ASN A 57 -49.92 34.16 -47.36
CA ASN A 57 -50.16 33.00 -46.49
C ASN A 57 -48.89 32.19 -46.24
N PHE A 58 -48.07 31.94 -47.28
CA PHE A 58 -46.79 31.25 -47.11
C PHE A 58 -45.82 32.05 -46.22
N THR A 59 -45.78 33.38 -46.37
CA THR A 59 -44.94 34.26 -45.54
C THR A 59 -45.38 34.21 -44.07
N VAL A 60 -46.69 34.28 -43.80
CA VAL A 60 -47.23 34.15 -42.45
C VAL A 60 -46.91 32.77 -41.85
N LEU A 61 -47.10 31.70 -42.62
CA LEU A 61 -46.76 30.33 -42.20
C LEU A 61 -45.25 30.18 -41.92
N ALA A 62 -44.40 30.70 -42.79
CA ALA A 62 -42.94 30.64 -42.64
C ALA A 62 -42.46 31.42 -41.41
N LEU A 63 -43.03 32.60 -41.14
CA LEU A 63 -42.73 33.39 -39.94
C LEU A 63 -43.20 32.67 -38.66
N ALA A 64 -44.40 32.09 -38.67
CA ALA A 64 -44.93 31.31 -37.55
C ALA A 64 -44.07 30.08 -37.27
N LEU A 65 -43.69 29.33 -38.31
CA LEU A 65 -42.83 28.16 -38.20
C LEU A 65 -41.43 28.54 -37.71
N PHE A 66 -40.86 29.65 -38.20
CA PHE A 66 -39.56 30.14 -37.75
C PHE A 66 -39.56 30.51 -36.27
N PHE A 67 -40.59 31.23 -35.82
CA PHE A 67 -40.71 31.62 -34.41
C PHE A 67 -40.85 30.39 -33.50
N LEU A 68 -41.56 29.37 -33.96
CA LEU A 68 -41.77 28.12 -33.22
C LEU A 68 -40.51 27.21 -33.22
N LEU A 69 -39.80 27.06 -34.34
CA LEU A 69 -38.68 26.13 -34.50
C LEU A 69 -37.31 26.68 -34.07
N ARG A 70 -37.11 28.01 -34.05
CA ARG A 70 -35.83 28.61 -33.64
C ARG A 70 -35.39 28.17 -32.25
N LYS A 71 -36.34 28.02 -31.31
CA LYS A 71 -36.05 27.60 -29.94
C LYS A 71 -35.67 26.12 -29.81
N PRO A 72 -36.48 25.13 -30.27
CA PRO A 72 -36.14 23.72 -30.12
C PRO A 72 -34.91 23.29 -30.94
N LEU A 73 -34.70 23.83 -32.14
CA LEU A 73 -33.54 23.48 -32.96
C LEU A 73 -32.22 23.98 -32.35
N ALA A 74 -32.19 25.23 -31.86
CA ALA A 74 -31.01 25.76 -31.20
C ALA A 74 -30.71 25.03 -29.88
N LYS A 75 -31.76 24.65 -29.14
CA LYS A 75 -31.64 23.91 -27.89
C LYS A 75 -31.09 22.50 -28.12
N GLY A 76 -31.67 21.73 -29.04
CA GLY A 76 -31.22 20.35 -29.32
C GLY A 76 -29.76 20.26 -29.80
N LEU A 77 -29.29 21.22 -30.61
CA LEU A 77 -27.89 21.24 -31.05
C LEU A 77 -26.94 21.69 -29.93
N SER A 78 -27.34 22.69 -29.14
CA SER A 78 -26.57 23.13 -27.97
C SER A 78 -26.46 22.04 -26.92
N ASP A 79 -27.56 21.34 -26.61
CA ASP A 79 -27.60 20.26 -25.62
C ASP A 79 -26.68 19.11 -26.04
N ARG A 80 -26.63 18.76 -27.34
CA ARG A 80 -25.67 17.77 -27.87
C ARG A 80 -24.22 18.23 -27.74
N THR A 81 -23.92 19.49 -28.09
CA THR A 81 -22.55 20.03 -27.95
C THR A 81 -22.12 20.09 -26.49
N THR A 82 -23.00 20.51 -25.58
CA THR A 82 -22.73 20.53 -24.15
C THR A 82 -22.53 19.12 -23.62
N GLY A 83 -23.39 18.16 -23.98
CA GLY A 83 -23.24 16.76 -23.55
C GLY A 83 -21.91 16.13 -23.97
N ILE A 84 -21.47 16.35 -25.22
CA ILE A 84 -20.16 15.87 -25.70
C ILE A 84 -19.01 16.56 -24.95
N ARG A 85 -19.12 17.88 -24.74
CA ARG A 85 -18.11 18.64 -23.99
C ARG A 85 -18.00 18.14 -22.54
N ASP A 86 -19.13 17.90 -21.90
CA ASP A 86 -19.18 17.42 -20.52
C ASP A 86 -18.60 16.01 -20.42
N GLN A 87 -18.99 15.10 -21.33
CA GLN A 87 -18.40 13.76 -21.43
C GLN A 87 -16.89 13.79 -21.65
N LEU A 88 -16.40 14.66 -22.54
CA LEU A 88 -14.96 14.78 -22.79
C LEU A 88 -14.23 15.32 -21.55
N SER A 89 -14.82 16.30 -20.87
CA SER A 89 -14.24 16.86 -19.64
C SER A 89 -14.23 15.86 -18.48
N ASP A 90 -15.27 15.01 -18.36
CA ASP A 90 -15.33 13.93 -17.37
C ASP A 90 -14.28 12.85 -17.69
N LEU A 91 -14.12 12.47 -18.96
CA LEU A 91 -13.08 11.53 -19.38
C LEU A 91 -11.67 12.07 -19.12
N GLU A 92 -11.41 13.34 -19.41
CA GLU A 92 -10.14 13.99 -19.10
C GLU A 92 -9.87 14.04 -17.59
N ALA A 93 -10.89 14.36 -16.79
CA ALA A 93 -10.78 14.38 -15.33
C ALA A 93 -10.47 12.98 -14.78
N ARG A 94 -11.20 11.95 -15.22
CA ARG A 94 -10.97 10.55 -14.82
C ARG A 94 -9.60 10.05 -15.26
N LYS A 95 -9.16 10.40 -16.46
CA LYS A 95 -7.82 10.05 -16.94
C LYS A 95 -6.74 10.67 -16.04
N LYS A 96 -6.86 11.96 -15.74
CA LYS A 96 -5.93 12.67 -14.86
C LYS A 96 -5.93 12.09 -13.44
N GLU A 97 -7.10 11.72 -12.92
CA GLU A 97 -7.22 11.07 -11.62
C GLU A 97 -6.54 9.69 -11.62
N ALA A 98 -6.78 8.88 -12.66
CA ALA A 98 -6.14 7.57 -12.81
C ALA A 98 -4.62 7.68 -12.94
N GLU A 99 -4.11 8.65 -13.70
CA GLU A 99 -2.67 8.93 -13.81
C GLU A 99 -2.08 9.36 -12.46
N ALA A 100 -2.78 10.21 -11.71
CA ALA A 100 -2.36 10.63 -10.37
C ALA A 100 -2.35 9.48 -9.37
N GLN A 101 -3.37 8.62 -9.39
CA GLN A 101 -3.42 7.42 -8.55
C GLN A 101 -2.30 6.44 -8.91
N LEU A 102 -2.03 6.22 -10.20
CA LEU A 102 -0.95 5.36 -10.66
C LEU A 102 0.42 5.90 -10.21
N ALA A 103 0.66 7.21 -10.33
CA ALA A 103 1.87 7.84 -9.83
C ALA A 103 2.03 7.66 -8.32
N ALA A 104 0.96 7.86 -7.53
CA ALA A 104 0.97 7.67 -6.09
C ALA A 104 1.23 6.20 -5.70
N TYR A 105 0.66 5.24 -6.43
CA TYR A 105 0.92 3.82 -6.19
C TYR A 105 2.36 3.44 -6.52
N ASN A 106 2.92 3.95 -7.62
CA ASN A 106 4.32 3.70 -7.97
C ASN A 106 5.28 4.29 -6.94
N GLU A 107 5.01 5.51 -6.47
CA GLU A 107 5.80 6.12 -5.39
C GLU A 107 5.72 5.28 -4.10
N LYS A 108 4.52 4.83 -3.74
CA LYS A 108 4.32 3.96 -2.58
C LYS A 108 5.03 2.61 -2.73
N LEU A 109 5.01 2.00 -3.92
CA LEU A 109 5.75 0.76 -4.18
C LEU A 109 7.26 0.97 -4.05
N ALA A 110 7.80 2.06 -4.62
CA ALA A 110 9.22 2.38 -4.48
C ALA A 110 9.63 2.61 -3.02
N GLN A 111 8.78 3.28 -2.23
CA GLN A 111 9.00 3.45 -0.79
C GLN A 111 8.96 2.11 -0.06
N LEU A 112 8.01 1.23 -0.37
CA LEU A 112 7.92 -0.10 0.23
C LEU A 112 9.14 -0.97 -0.09
N ASP A 113 9.63 -0.93 -1.33
CA ASP A 113 10.84 -1.66 -1.72
C ASP A 113 12.07 -1.16 -0.93
N GLN A 114 12.21 0.17 -0.80
CA GLN A 114 13.28 0.77 0.00
C GLN A 114 13.16 0.41 1.49
N GLU A 115 11.97 0.45 2.06
CA GLU A 115 11.71 0.05 3.45
C GLU A 115 12.01 -1.45 3.65
N ALA A 116 11.64 -2.30 2.70
CA ALA A 116 11.91 -3.74 2.75
C ALA A 116 13.42 -4.01 2.72
N GLU A 117 14.19 -3.34 1.86
CA GLU A 117 15.64 -3.45 1.82
C GLU A 117 16.28 -2.99 3.14
N GLN A 118 15.83 -1.85 3.69
CA GLN A 118 16.30 -1.37 4.99
C GLN A 118 15.98 -2.34 6.12
N LEU A 119 14.77 -2.91 6.11
CA LEU A 119 14.33 -3.88 7.11
C LEU A 119 15.19 -5.15 7.04
N VAL A 120 15.47 -5.67 5.85
CA VAL A 120 16.35 -6.84 5.66
C VAL A 120 17.76 -6.53 6.15
N ALA A 121 18.31 -5.36 5.79
CA ALA A 121 19.64 -4.96 6.24
C ALA A 121 19.72 -4.85 7.78
N GLU A 122 18.70 -4.29 8.41
CA GLU A 122 18.59 -4.19 9.85
C GLU A 122 18.48 -5.56 10.52
N TYR A 123 17.67 -6.48 9.99
CA TYR A 123 17.59 -7.85 10.50
C TYR A 123 18.93 -8.60 10.39
N VAL A 124 19.67 -8.42 9.30
CA VAL A 124 21.00 -9.01 9.14
C VAL A 124 21.96 -8.44 10.17
N ARG A 125 21.94 -7.11 10.39
CA ARG A 125 22.77 -6.44 11.41
C ARG A 125 22.45 -6.96 12.81
N GLN A 126 21.18 -6.98 13.20
CA GLN A 126 20.72 -7.49 14.49
C GLN A 126 21.04 -8.98 14.67
N GLY A 127 20.91 -9.77 13.60
CA GLY A 127 21.29 -11.18 13.59
C GLY A 127 22.77 -11.39 13.86
N ASN A 128 23.64 -10.60 13.22
CA ASN A 128 25.09 -10.65 13.44
C ASN A 128 25.48 -10.20 14.86
N GLU A 129 24.91 -9.11 15.36
CA GLU A 129 25.14 -8.64 16.73
C GLU A 129 24.67 -9.67 17.77
N THR A 130 23.50 -10.27 17.54
CA THR A 130 22.97 -11.34 18.41
C THR A 130 23.87 -12.56 18.38
N ARG A 131 24.35 -12.96 17.20
CA ARG A 131 25.29 -14.08 17.05
C ARG A 131 26.58 -13.81 17.82
N GLU A 132 27.16 -12.63 17.68
CA GLU A 132 28.39 -12.25 18.40
C GLU A 132 28.17 -12.24 19.91
N ARG A 133 27.03 -11.71 20.37
CA ARG A 133 26.66 -11.73 21.79
C ARG A 133 26.53 -13.15 22.33
N ILE A 134 25.84 -14.04 21.61
CA ILE A 134 25.68 -15.44 22.01
C ILE A 134 27.04 -16.15 22.07
N LEU A 135 27.92 -15.91 21.10
CA LEU A 135 29.28 -16.47 21.11
C LEU A 135 30.07 -16.00 22.34
N LYS A 136 30.08 -14.68 22.63
CA LYS A 136 30.75 -14.15 23.82
C LYS A 136 30.17 -14.68 25.13
N GLU A 137 28.85 -14.84 25.21
CA GLU A 137 28.19 -15.43 26.37
C GLU A 137 28.55 -16.91 26.54
N ALA A 138 28.60 -17.67 25.43
CA ALA A 138 29.00 -19.07 25.43
C ALA A 138 30.47 -19.25 25.85
N GLU A 139 31.38 -18.42 25.36
CA GLU A 139 32.80 -18.42 25.76
C GLU A 139 32.96 -18.14 27.25
N LYS A 140 32.29 -17.10 27.77
CA LYS A 140 32.30 -16.79 29.21
C LYS A 140 31.69 -17.91 30.05
N ALA A 141 30.63 -18.55 29.57
CA ALA A 141 30.02 -19.68 30.25
C ALA A 141 30.96 -20.89 30.28
N ALA A 142 31.67 -21.17 29.18
CA ALA A 142 32.66 -22.23 29.10
C ALA A 142 33.84 -21.97 30.06
N GLU A 143 34.40 -20.77 30.07
CA GLU A 143 35.45 -20.37 31.02
C GLU A 143 35.00 -20.53 32.47
N LYS A 144 33.78 -20.07 32.79
CA LYS A 144 33.22 -20.22 34.14
C LYS A 144 33.04 -21.70 34.52
N LEU A 145 32.61 -22.54 33.59
CA LEU A 145 32.47 -23.98 33.80
C LEU A 145 33.83 -24.64 34.04
N GLU A 146 34.87 -24.26 33.30
CA GLU A 146 36.23 -24.77 33.47
C GLU A 146 36.78 -24.42 34.86
N ILE A 147 36.66 -23.15 35.26
CA ILE A 147 37.08 -22.69 36.59
C ILE A 147 36.31 -23.43 37.68
N GLN A 148 35.00 -23.66 37.50
CA GLN A 148 34.20 -24.42 38.46
C GLN A 148 34.64 -25.89 38.53
N ALA A 149 34.92 -26.51 37.39
CA ALA A 149 35.38 -27.90 37.32
C ALA A 149 36.73 -28.06 38.02
N LEU A 150 37.69 -27.15 37.78
CA LEU A 150 38.99 -27.16 38.45
C LEU A 150 38.86 -27.03 39.97
N ARG A 151 38.02 -26.10 40.44
CA ARG A 151 37.75 -25.95 41.88
C ARG A 151 37.11 -27.20 42.48
N ASN A 152 36.19 -27.83 41.76
CA ASN A 152 35.56 -29.07 42.21
C ASN A 152 36.59 -30.21 42.27
N ILE A 153 37.45 -30.35 41.25
CA ILE A 153 38.52 -31.35 41.23
C ILE A 153 39.47 -31.16 42.41
N GLU A 154 39.88 -29.93 42.70
CA GLU A 154 40.75 -29.64 43.84
C GLU A 154 40.09 -30.00 45.18
N HIS A 155 38.80 -29.66 45.32
CA HIS A 155 38.02 -30.01 46.51
C HIS A 155 37.89 -31.53 46.69
N GLU A 156 37.55 -32.25 45.62
CA GLU A 156 37.45 -33.72 45.63
C GLU A 156 38.81 -34.37 45.93
N PHE A 157 39.90 -33.87 45.34
CA PHE A 157 41.25 -34.38 45.59
C PHE A 157 41.67 -34.17 47.05
N LYS A 158 41.37 -32.99 47.62
CA LYS A 158 41.62 -32.70 49.03
C LYS A 158 40.82 -33.64 49.95
N THR A 159 39.56 -33.87 49.62
CA THR A 159 38.65 -34.75 50.36
C THR A 159 39.12 -36.20 50.29
N ALA A 160 39.45 -36.70 49.09
CA ALA A 160 39.99 -38.04 48.87
C ALA A 160 41.32 -38.24 49.62
N LYS A 161 42.20 -37.24 49.62
CA LYS A 161 43.47 -37.29 50.37
C LYS A 161 43.25 -37.33 51.88
N ALA A 162 42.27 -36.59 52.40
CA ALA A 162 41.92 -36.62 53.82
C ALA A 162 41.39 -38.01 54.21
N LYS A 163 40.45 -38.56 53.42
CA LYS A 163 39.91 -39.90 53.62
C LYS A 163 40.99 -40.99 53.55
N LEU A 164 41.90 -40.91 52.57
CA LEU A 164 42.99 -41.87 52.46
C LEU A 164 43.93 -41.83 53.68
N LYS A 165 44.19 -40.65 54.25
CA LYS A 165 44.98 -40.53 55.48
C LYS A 165 44.27 -41.17 56.67
N GLU A 166 42.97 -40.97 56.78
CA GLU A 166 42.13 -41.58 57.81
C GLU A 166 42.18 -43.12 57.70
N ASP A 167 41.96 -43.66 56.51
CA ASP A 167 42.03 -45.11 56.25
C ASP A 167 43.42 -45.70 56.57
N ILE A 168 44.50 -44.97 56.27
CA ILE A 168 45.87 -45.40 56.59
C ILE A 168 46.11 -45.39 58.10
N LEU A 169 45.65 -44.35 58.80
CA LEU A 169 45.79 -44.25 60.25
C LEU A 169 45.01 -45.37 60.95
N GLU A 170 43.78 -45.64 60.52
CA GLU A 170 42.97 -46.74 61.04
C GLU A 170 43.68 -48.08 60.88
N LYS A 171 44.16 -48.39 59.67
CA LYS A 171 44.91 -49.64 59.41
C LYS A 171 46.22 -49.72 60.19
N ALA A 172 46.93 -48.60 60.34
CA ALA A 172 48.17 -48.55 61.11
C ALA A 172 47.92 -48.78 62.61
N LEU A 173 46.84 -48.21 63.16
CA LEU A 173 46.42 -48.44 64.55
C LEU A 173 46.07 -49.91 64.77
N VAL A 174 45.23 -50.49 63.91
CA VAL A 174 44.90 -51.93 63.99
C VAL A 174 46.16 -52.79 63.95
N LYS A 175 47.11 -52.50 63.04
CA LYS A 175 48.35 -53.27 62.96
C LYS A 175 49.27 -53.07 64.16
N ALA A 176 49.33 -51.86 64.71
CA ALA A 176 50.07 -51.58 65.93
C ALA A 176 49.46 -52.31 67.13
N GLU A 177 48.13 -52.33 67.27
CA GLU A 177 47.42 -53.11 68.28
C GLU A 177 47.73 -54.60 68.18
N GLU A 178 47.67 -55.19 66.98
CA GLU A 178 48.06 -56.59 66.75
C GLU A 178 49.51 -56.87 67.20
N ILE A 179 50.47 -56.01 66.81
CA ILE A 179 51.88 -56.18 67.17
C ILE A 179 52.08 -56.05 68.68
N ILE A 180 51.42 -55.10 69.34
CA ILE A 180 51.49 -54.91 70.80
C ILE A 180 50.94 -56.15 71.50
N GLN A 181 49.79 -56.68 71.07
CA GLN A 181 49.21 -57.90 71.62
C GLN A 181 50.16 -59.12 71.46
N GLU A 182 50.84 -59.25 70.32
CA GLU A 182 51.78 -60.35 70.06
C GLU A 182 53.11 -60.24 70.82
N ARG A 183 53.56 -59.03 71.16
CA ARG A 183 54.92 -58.76 71.68
C ARG A 183 54.97 -58.34 73.15
N ILE A 184 53.83 -58.07 73.80
CA ILE A 184 53.80 -57.61 75.19
C ILE A 184 54.35 -58.67 76.16
N THR A 185 55.20 -58.23 77.09
CA THR A 185 55.80 -59.09 78.12
C THR A 185 55.34 -58.68 79.53
N ALA A 186 55.48 -59.58 80.51
CA ALA A 186 55.10 -59.28 81.90
C ALA A 186 55.85 -58.05 82.47
N LYS A 187 57.12 -57.87 82.09
CA LYS A 187 57.94 -56.71 82.49
C LYS A 187 57.41 -55.40 81.91
N ASP A 188 56.83 -55.43 80.71
CA ASP A 188 56.21 -54.24 80.11
C ASP A 188 54.89 -53.88 80.80
N GLN A 189 54.13 -54.88 81.26
CA GLN A 189 52.89 -54.66 82.04
C GLN A 189 53.18 -54.00 83.39
N ASP A 190 54.17 -54.52 84.13
CA ASP A 190 54.58 -53.93 85.41
C ASP A 190 55.03 -52.47 85.23
N ARG A 191 55.86 -52.20 84.19
CA ARG A 191 56.29 -50.84 83.86
C ARG A 191 55.13 -49.90 83.52
N LEU A 192 54.13 -50.36 82.75
CA LEU A 192 52.96 -49.56 82.41
C LEU A 192 52.11 -49.21 83.64
N VAL A 193 52.03 -50.13 84.61
CA VAL A 193 51.34 -49.88 85.89
C VAL A 193 52.08 -48.80 86.70
N ASP A 194 53.41 -48.91 86.81
CA ASP A 194 54.23 -47.92 87.50
C ASP A 194 54.12 -46.53 86.85
N GLU A 195 54.17 -46.45 85.52
CA GLU A 195 54.05 -45.19 84.77
C GLU A 195 52.65 -44.57 84.91
N TYR A 196 51.59 -45.38 84.93
CA TYR A 196 50.22 -44.90 85.18
C TYR A 196 50.07 -44.36 86.60
N LEU A 197 50.60 -45.08 87.60
CA LEU A 197 50.56 -44.64 89.00
C LEU A 197 51.32 -43.33 89.18
N GLU A 198 52.50 -43.17 88.56
CA GLU A 198 53.27 -41.93 88.61
C GLU A 198 52.52 -40.75 87.98
N LYS A 199 51.81 -40.98 86.87
CA LYS A 199 51.08 -39.94 86.13
C LYS A 199 49.75 -39.53 86.75
N VAL A 200 49.17 -40.37 87.61
CA VAL A 200 47.90 -40.10 88.32
C VAL A 200 48.15 -39.61 89.75
N VAL A 201 49.34 -39.88 90.31
CA VAL A 201 49.77 -39.38 91.63
C VAL A 201 50.47 -37.99 91.52
N ALA A 202 50.82 -37.55 90.31
CA ALA A 202 51.20 -36.17 89.98
C ALA A 202 49.99 -35.31 89.57
#